data_AF-A0A7V6MX38-F1
#
_entry.id   AF-A0A7V6MX38-F1
#
_cell.length_a   1.000
_cell.length_b   1.000
_cell.length_c   1.000
_cell.angle_alpha   90.00
_cell.angle_beta   90.00
_cell.angle_gamma   90.00
#
_symmetry.space_group_name_H-M   'P 1'
#
loop_
_entity.id
_entity.type
_entity.pdbx_description
1 polymer ?
#
loop_
_entity_poly.entity_id
_entity_poly.type
_entity_poly.pdbx_seq_one_letter_code
_entity_poly.pdbx_strand_id
1 'polypeptide(L)'
;MIPLAFGESNVKSRIKNVLNYKKPVFWVVFTAVALVIIVSIALIANPLDGAGFLNTHGKGFSVAFFNPFDRVGSLTTAEEFLKYKTDYVGDAPKVGNIIQLLDFPKKVNYDHFELHTDSTPYAVTVHLNTDTQTRNYYTGALHQAPFMKNAIIMFSLIGNVDYINFNLTDGKNDYFLQYTKDEADATMGKDVREFSQGKHEFARFLKTGEDMAENFIKDYYKKHPISPVDKITELYKRRTSVVDPHKADELEQITNFAWEVINRDIAYYEENPEVKIIDSKITKLELLESFDTLAEMPIDVYALEYRLLPEDLSKVVLAGGMDVDEDGWLKETCSMGSPLLVISRNNSKVRLIGTLWTGGVVEEGGLEVSVRALLERNQ
;
A
#
# COMPACT_ATOMS: atom_id res chain seq x y z
N MET A 1 74.66 43.65 -45.83
CA MET A 1 74.47 42.50 -44.93
C MET A 1 75.24 42.75 -43.65
N ILE A 2 74.53 43.04 -42.56
CA ILE A 2 74.58 42.41 -41.22
C ILE A 2 73.55 43.18 -40.37
N PRO A 3 72.76 42.51 -39.51
CA PRO A 3 71.52 43.01 -38.92
C PRO A 3 71.69 43.36 -37.43
N LEU A 4 70.55 43.58 -36.73
CA LEU A 4 70.34 43.81 -35.28
C LEU A 4 70.26 45.30 -34.91
N ALA A 5 69.31 45.80 -34.13
CA ALA A 5 68.51 45.22 -33.05
C ALA A 5 67.05 45.75 -33.12
N PHE A 6 66.03 44.89 -32.96
CA PHE A 6 65.39 44.56 -31.67
C PHE A 6 65.26 45.81 -30.77
N GLY A 7 64.06 46.36 -30.56
CA GLY A 7 62.98 45.64 -29.89
C GLY A 7 63.05 45.89 -28.39
N GLU A 8 62.95 47.15 -27.93
CA GLU A 8 63.06 47.47 -26.50
C GLU A 8 61.87 48.22 -25.88
N SER A 9 61.02 48.94 -26.63
CA SER A 9 60.00 49.77 -25.99
C SER A 9 58.63 49.10 -25.80
N ASN A 10 58.25 48.14 -26.66
CA ASN A 10 56.88 47.60 -26.63
C ASN A 10 56.71 46.27 -25.90
N VAL A 11 57.79 45.50 -25.67
CA VAL A 11 57.71 44.26 -24.86
C VAL A 11 57.55 44.61 -23.38
N LYS A 12 58.28 45.62 -22.88
CA LYS A 12 58.16 46.12 -21.49
C LYS A 12 56.77 46.68 -21.18
N SER A 13 56.18 47.42 -22.13
CA SER A 13 54.83 47.98 -21.98
C SER A 13 53.75 46.88 -21.96
N ARG A 14 53.93 45.83 -22.78
CA ARG A 14 53.04 44.66 -22.80
C ARG A 14 53.15 43.79 -21.54
N ILE A 15 54.36 43.58 -21.01
CA ILE A 15 54.56 42.86 -19.74
C ILE A 15 53.94 43.63 -18.56
N LYS A 16 54.06 44.97 -18.54
CA LYS A 16 53.48 45.80 -17.47
C LYS A 16 51.94 45.81 -17.47
N ASN A 17 51.31 45.64 -18.63
CA ASN A 17 49.85 45.57 -18.75
C ASN A 17 49.27 44.20 -18.38
N VAL A 18 50.09 43.13 -18.40
CA VAL A 18 49.72 41.78 -17.93
C VAL A 18 49.82 41.67 -16.40
N LEU A 19 50.72 42.44 -15.77
CA LEU A 19 50.91 42.44 -14.31
C LEU A 19 49.90 43.31 -13.54
N ASN A 20 48.98 44.00 -14.22
CA ASN A 20 47.88 44.73 -13.59
C ASN A 20 46.62 43.88 -13.49
N TYR A 21 46.80 42.61 -13.10
CA TYR A 21 45.68 41.83 -12.58
C TYR A 21 45.19 42.56 -11.34
N LYS A 22 43.97 43.10 -11.43
CA LYS A 22 43.29 43.79 -10.33
C LYS A 22 43.25 42.79 -9.17
N LYS A 23 44.18 42.94 -8.22
CA LYS A 23 44.25 42.06 -7.04
C LYS A 23 42.85 42.04 -6.47
N PRO A 24 42.19 40.88 -6.32
CA PRO A 24 40.90 40.86 -5.68
C PRO A 24 41.16 41.44 -4.28
N VAL A 25 40.45 42.53 -3.96
CA VAL A 25 40.51 43.12 -2.62
C VAL A 25 40.30 41.95 -1.68
N PHE A 26 41.19 41.70 -0.73
CA PHE A 26 41.25 40.44 0.04
C PHE A 26 39.87 40.00 0.58
N TRP A 27 39.02 40.99 0.88
CA TRP A 27 37.62 40.83 1.24
C TRP A 27 36.69 40.25 0.17
N VAL A 28 36.88 40.55 -1.11
CA VAL A 28 36.13 39.98 -2.24
C VAL A 28 36.46 38.50 -2.44
N VAL A 29 37.71 38.10 -2.19
CA VAL A 29 38.06 36.67 -2.17
C VAL A 29 37.37 35.99 -0.99
N PHE A 30 37.38 36.62 0.18
CA PHE A 30 36.72 36.10 1.36
C PHE A 30 35.20 35.94 1.18
N THR A 31 34.53 36.92 0.57
CA THR A 31 33.08 36.82 0.29
C THR A 31 32.76 35.78 -0.77
N ALA A 32 33.58 35.66 -1.82
CA ALA A 32 33.41 34.62 -2.84
C ALA A 32 33.61 33.21 -2.24
N VAL A 33 34.63 33.02 -1.40
CA VAL A 33 34.88 31.75 -0.69
C VAL A 33 33.75 31.44 0.28
N ALA A 34 33.24 32.42 1.03
CA ALA A 34 32.09 32.22 1.91
C ALA A 34 30.83 31.82 1.13
N LEU A 35 30.55 32.43 -0.03
CA LEU A 35 29.44 32.05 -0.90
C LEU A 35 29.60 30.63 -1.44
N VAL A 36 30.81 30.24 -1.86
CA VAL A 36 31.09 28.88 -2.33
C VAL A 36 30.95 27.88 -1.19
N ILE A 37 31.36 28.20 0.03
CA ILE A 37 31.16 27.34 1.21
C ILE A 37 29.67 27.20 1.52
N ILE A 38 28.88 28.28 1.49
CA ILE A 38 27.43 28.22 1.70
C ILE A 38 26.74 27.37 0.63
N VAL A 39 27.08 27.59 -0.65
CA VAL A 39 26.51 26.81 -1.76
C VAL A 39 26.98 25.36 -1.71
N SER A 40 28.22 25.09 -1.29
CA SER A 40 28.72 23.73 -1.09
C SER A 40 28.04 23.06 0.10
N ILE A 41 27.79 23.77 1.20
CA ILE A 41 26.99 23.25 2.33
C ILE A 41 25.55 22.99 1.87
N ALA A 42 24.96 23.85 1.03
CA ALA A 42 23.62 23.66 0.49
C ALA A 42 23.53 22.51 -0.52
N LEU A 43 24.60 22.24 -1.28
CA LEU A 43 24.69 21.14 -2.25
C LEU A 43 25.14 19.81 -1.60
N ILE A 44 25.86 19.86 -0.48
CA ILE A 44 26.23 18.69 0.35
C ILE A 44 25.10 18.35 1.33
N ALA A 45 24.27 19.34 1.70
CA ALA A 45 23.00 19.11 2.37
C ALA A 45 22.07 18.39 1.39
N ASN A 46 22.18 17.07 1.38
CA ASN A 46 21.15 16.20 0.89
C ASN A 46 19.82 16.65 1.54
N PRO A 47 18.73 16.91 0.80
CA PRO A 47 17.43 17.06 1.44
C PRO A 47 17.20 15.81 2.31
N LEU A 48 16.78 16.05 3.55
CA LEU A 48 16.33 14.97 4.42
C LEU A 48 15.02 14.42 3.86
N ASP A 49 15.14 13.45 2.96
CA ASP A 49 14.10 12.46 2.76
C ASP A 49 14.12 11.57 4.01
N GLY A 50 13.20 11.83 4.94
CA GLY A 50 12.89 10.95 6.07
C GLY A 50 13.85 11.03 7.27
N ALA A 51 13.55 11.94 8.21
CA ALA A 51 14.04 11.84 9.59
C ALA A 51 12.95 11.24 10.50
N GLY A 52 12.59 9.99 10.24
CA GLY A 52 12.11 9.11 11.29
C GLY A 52 13.33 8.47 11.96
N PHE A 53 13.61 8.83 13.21
CA PHE A 53 13.99 7.92 14.31
C PHE A 53 14.63 8.67 15.49
N LEU A 54 13.89 8.81 16.59
CA LEU A 54 14.44 8.39 17.88
C LEU A 54 13.98 6.94 18.09
N ASN A 55 14.93 6.03 17.89
CA ASN A 55 14.88 4.71 18.51
C ASN A 55 14.94 4.89 20.03
N THR A 56 13.92 4.44 20.75
CA THR A 56 14.11 4.03 22.14
C THR A 56 13.59 2.62 22.33
N HIS A 57 14.51 1.75 22.71
CA HIS A 57 14.28 0.39 23.13
C HIS A 57 13.46 0.36 24.43
N GLY A 58 12.46 -0.53 24.48
CA GLY A 58 12.02 -1.15 25.74
C GLY A 58 10.87 -0.45 26.47
N LYS A 59 9.74 -1.16 26.55
CA LYS A 59 8.71 -1.17 27.61
C LYS A 59 8.52 0.13 28.42
N GLY A 60 7.37 0.76 28.24
CA GLY A 60 6.68 1.48 29.31
C GLY A 60 6.22 2.90 28.98
N PHE A 61 4.91 3.10 29.06
CA PHE A 61 4.26 4.36 29.46
C PHE A 61 4.43 5.57 28.52
N SER A 62 3.52 5.70 27.55
CA SER A 62 3.28 6.96 26.83
C SER A 62 2.43 7.90 27.69
N VAL A 63 3.09 8.82 28.40
CA VAL A 63 2.44 10.08 28.80
C VAL A 63 2.45 10.98 27.57
N ALA A 64 1.28 11.43 27.15
CA ALA A 64 1.12 12.39 26.07
C ALA A 64 1.83 13.72 26.39
N PHE A 65 3.06 13.89 25.91
CA PHE A 65 3.68 15.20 25.81
C PHE A 65 3.26 15.81 24.46
N PHE A 66 2.39 16.82 24.52
CA PHE A 66 2.03 17.64 23.38
C PHE A 66 3.27 18.37 22.83
N ASN A 67 3.84 17.87 21.73
CA ASN A 67 4.86 18.59 20.98
C ASN A 67 4.20 19.75 20.20
N PRO A 68 4.62 21.01 20.41
CA PRO A 68 4.12 22.15 19.64
C PRO A 68 4.47 22.08 18.15
N PHE A 69 5.50 21.31 17.78
CA PHE A 69 6.02 21.20 16.42
C PHE A 69 5.07 20.42 15.49
N ASP A 70 4.48 19.32 15.97
CA ASP A 70 3.49 18.54 15.20
C ASP A 70 2.23 19.35 14.88
N ARG A 71 1.87 20.29 15.77
CA ARG A 71 0.74 21.21 15.53
C ARG A 71 1.03 22.20 14.40
N VAL A 72 2.27 22.68 14.25
CA VAL A 72 2.61 23.63 13.19
C VAL A 72 2.57 22.94 11.82
N GLY A 73 3.13 21.74 11.70
CA GLY A 73 3.07 20.94 10.46
C GLY A 73 1.65 20.53 10.07
N SER A 74 0.84 20.05 11.03
CA SER A 74 -0.57 19.70 10.78
C SER A 74 -1.40 20.92 10.33
N LEU A 75 -1.10 22.11 10.85
CA LEU A 75 -1.77 23.35 10.47
C LEU A 75 -1.37 23.81 9.05
N THR A 76 -0.13 23.61 8.62
CA THR A 76 0.29 23.95 7.25
C THR A 76 -0.36 23.01 6.22
N THR A 77 -0.40 21.71 6.50
CA THR A 77 -1.09 20.74 5.62
C THR A 77 -2.59 21.05 5.51
N ALA A 78 -3.24 21.40 6.62
CA ALA A 78 -4.65 21.81 6.61
C ALA A 78 -4.90 23.06 5.75
N GLU A 79 -3.98 24.04 5.76
CA GLU A 79 -4.07 25.23 4.91
C GLU A 79 -3.95 24.89 3.43
N GLU A 80 -3.06 23.98 3.07
CA GLU A 80 -2.85 23.55 1.69
C GLU A 80 -4.11 22.89 1.12
N PHE A 81 -4.74 21.99 1.87
CA PHE A 81 -6.02 21.39 1.47
C PHE A 81 -7.15 22.42 1.37
N LEU A 82 -7.31 23.29 2.39
CA LEU A 82 -8.40 24.27 2.43
C LEU A 82 -8.31 25.30 1.30
N LYS A 83 -7.12 25.58 0.78
CA LYS A 83 -6.92 26.43 -0.41
C LYS A 83 -7.69 25.92 -1.63
N TYR A 84 -7.87 24.60 -1.73
CA TYR A 84 -8.53 23.94 -2.85
C TYR A 84 -9.96 23.50 -2.54
N LYS A 85 -10.51 23.87 -1.37
CA LYS A 85 -11.92 23.62 -1.05
C LYS A 85 -12.83 24.20 -2.15
N THR A 86 -13.86 23.44 -2.50
CA THR A 86 -14.79 23.79 -3.58
C THR A 86 -16.21 23.32 -3.26
N ASP A 87 -17.20 24.11 -3.65
CA ASP A 87 -18.61 23.70 -3.56
C ASP A 87 -19.00 22.74 -4.69
N TYR A 88 -18.22 22.72 -5.79
CA TYR A 88 -18.58 22.02 -7.02
C TYR A 88 -17.48 21.04 -7.45
N VAL A 89 -17.87 19.78 -7.67
CA VAL A 89 -17.03 18.71 -8.22
C VAL A 89 -16.48 19.05 -9.60
N GLY A 90 -17.18 19.90 -10.37
CA GLY A 90 -16.75 20.36 -11.69
C GLY A 90 -15.57 21.33 -11.68
N ASP A 91 -15.11 21.81 -10.51
CA ASP A 91 -13.91 22.63 -10.39
C ASP A 91 -12.65 21.76 -10.52
N ALA A 92 -12.37 21.28 -11.74
CA ALA A 92 -11.30 20.32 -12.02
C ALA A 92 -9.92 20.77 -11.51
N PRO A 93 -9.50 22.04 -11.64
CA PRO A 93 -8.24 22.49 -11.06
C PRO A 93 -8.19 22.27 -9.54
N LYS A 94 -9.27 22.60 -8.82
CA LYS A 94 -9.30 22.41 -7.37
C LYS A 94 -9.36 20.94 -6.97
N VAL A 95 -10.21 20.14 -7.62
CA VAL A 95 -10.31 18.70 -7.34
C VAL A 95 -8.98 18.00 -7.60
N GLY A 96 -8.32 18.31 -8.71
CA GLY A 96 -6.99 17.75 -9.01
C GLY A 96 -5.94 18.12 -7.96
N ASN A 97 -5.92 19.37 -7.48
CA ASN A 97 -5.00 19.78 -6.42
C ASN A 97 -5.31 19.13 -5.07
N ILE A 98 -6.58 18.88 -4.74
CA ILE A 98 -6.95 18.08 -3.55
C ILE A 98 -6.33 16.68 -3.68
N ILE A 99 -6.50 16.02 -4.82
CA ILE A 99 -6.01 14.65 -5.04
C ILE A 99 -4.47 14.59 -4.94
N GLN A 100 -3.76 15.59 -5.46
CA GLN A 100 -2.30 15.67 -5.39
C GLN A 100 -1.75 15.81 -3.96
N LEU A 101 -2.56 16.31 -3.03
CA LEU A 101 -2.19 16.41 -1.61
C LEU A 101 -2.49 15.14 -0.82
N LEU A 102 -3.23 14.18 -1.39
CA LEU A 102 -3.58 12.95 -0.70
C LEU A 102 -2.38 12.01 -0.63
N ASP A 103 -2.22 11.37 0.53
CA ASP A 103 -1.27 10.28 0.68
C ASP A 103 -1.86 8.97 0.16
N PHE A 104 -1.22 8.41 -0.87
CA PHE A 104 -1.52 7.08 -1.35
C PHE A 104 -0.56 6.04 -0.76
N PRO A 105 -0.99 4.78 -0.60
CA PRO A 105 -0.12 3.74 -0.08
C PRO A 105 1.11 3.47 -0.94
N LYS A 106 2.13 2.83 -0.36
CA LYS A 106 3.32 2.40 -1.13
C LYS A 106 2.91 1.52 -2.30
N LYS A 107 3.62 1.69 -3.43
CA LYS A 107 3.37 1.00 -4.71
C LYS A 107 2.01 1.31 -5.36
N VAL A 108 1.22 2.25 -4.82
CA VAL A 108 0.01 2.77 -5.44
C VAL A 108 0.31 4.17 -5.94
N ASN A 109 0.36 4.34 -7.26
CA ASN A 109 0.76 5.59 -7.89
C ASN A 109 -0.44 6.25 -8.55
N TYR A 110 -0.61 7.53 -8.33
CA TYR A 110 -1.60 8.33 -9.05
C TYR A 110 -1.31 8.34 -10.57
N ASP A 111 -2.37 8.21 -11.38
CA ASP A 111 -2.31 8.32 -12.83
C ASP A 111 -3.10 9.54 -13.33
N HIS A 112 -4.43 9.46 -13.27
CA HIS A 112 -5.33 10.52 -13.67
C HIS A 112 -6.63 10.49 -12.85
N PHE A 113 -7.53 11.46 -13.08
CA PHE A 113 -8.87 11.43 -12.50
C PHE A 113 -9.92 11.86 -13.53
N GLU A 114 -11.14 11.40 -13.30
CA GLU A 114 -12.32 11.75 -14.06
C GLU A 114 -13.36 12.41 -13.16
N LEU A 115 -14.11 13.35 -13.74
CA LEU A 115 -15.22 14.02 -13.08
C LEU A 115 -16.51 13.66 -13.80
N HIS A 116 -17.47 13.13 -13.05
CA HIS A 116 -18.77 12.71 -13.55
C HIS A 116 -19.78 13.78 -13.17
N THR A 117 -19.97 14.77 -14.05
CA THR A 117 -20.74 16.00 -13.76
C THR A 117 -21.93 16.25 -14.68
N ASP A 118 -22.17 15.38 -15.65
CA ASP A 118 -23.24 15.54 -16.64
C ASP A 118 -24.65 15.47 -16.01
N SER A 119 -24.83 14.58 -15.03
CA SER A 119 -26.07 14.44 -14.28
C SER A 119 -25.78 13.84 -12.90
N THR A 120 -26.65 14.14 -11.94
CA THR A 120 -26.58 13.49 -10.62
C THR A 120 -26.85 11.99 -10.78
N PRO A 121 -26.15 11.13 -10.02
CA PRO A 121 -25.23 11.49 -8.94
C PRO A 121 -23.83 11.89 -9.43
N TYR A 122 -23.26 12.92 -8.81
CA TYR A 122 -21.97 13.46 -9.15
C TYR A 122 -20.82 12.65 -8.54
N ALA A 123 -19.78 12.37 -9.31
CA ALA A 123 -18.68 11.53 -8.84
C ALA A 123 -17.29 12.04 -9.25
N VAL A 124 -16.29 11.63 -8.46
CA VAL A 124 -14.87 11.69 -8.82
C VAL A 124 -14.35 10.27 -8.89
N THR A 125 -13.67 9.91 -9.98
CA THR A 125 -12.95 8.63 -10.09
C THR A 125 -11.46 8.92 -10.19
N VAL A 126 -10.67 8.41 -9.26
CA VAL A 126 -9.22 8.53 -9.25
C VAL A 126 -8.61 7.22 -9.76
N HIS A 127 -7.88 7.28 -10.86
CA HIS A 127 -7.20 6.14 -11.46
C HIS A 127 -5.79 6.01 -10.90
N LEU A 128 -5.45 4.80 -10.47
CA LEU A 128 -4.23 4.48 -9.75
C LEU A 128 -3.54 3.27 -10.39
N ASN A 129 -2.25 3.42 -10.67
CA ASN A 129 -1.39 2.36 -11.20
C ASN A 129 -0.66 1.64 -10.07
N THR A 130 -0.70 0.30 -10.09
CA THR A 130 -0.03 -0.54 -9.11
C THR A 130 0.41 -1.88 -9.72
N ASP A 131 1.03 -2.76 -8.94
CA ASP A 131 1.33 -4.13 -9.36
C ASP A 131 0.22 -5.10 -8.92
N THR A 132 0.16 -6.28 -9.54
CA THR A 132 -0.89 -7.28 -9.27
C THR A 132 -0.98 -7.67 -7.79
N GLN A 133 0.16 -7.82 -7.10
CA GLN A 133 0.20 -8.20 -5.69
C GLN A 133 -0.39 -7.09 -4.83
N THR A 134 0.02 -5.85 -5.06
CA THR A 134 -0.49 -4.68 -4.34
C THR A 134 -1.98 -4.44 -4.63
N ARG A 135 -2.45 -4.61 -5.88
CA ARG A 135 -3.89 -4.52 -6.19
C ARG A 135 -4.68 -5.57 -5.42
N ASN A 136 -4.26 -6.84 -5.48
CA ASN A 136 -4.92 -7.95 -4.78
C ASN A 136 -4.92 -7.74 -3.27
N TYR A 137 -3.88 -7.16 -2.69
CA TYR A 137 -3.87 -6.81 -1.27
C TYR A 137 -5.02 -5.86 -0.90
N TYR A 138 -5.33 -4.87 -1.74
CA TYR A 138 -6.41 -3.91 -1.47
C TYR A 138 -7.81 -4.40 -1.82
N THR A 139 -7.97 -5.61 -2.37
CA THR A 139 -9.32 -6.20 -2.54
C THR A 139 -9.92 -6.67 -1.23
N GLY A 140 -9.10 -6.98 -0.23
CA GLY A 140 -9.58 -7.30 1.12
C GLY A 140 -10.16 -6.07 1.82
N ALA A 141 -11.39 -6.17 2.32
CA ALA A 141 -12.11 -5.07 2.97
C ALA A 141 -11.32 -4.40 4.11
N LEU A 142 -10.51 -5.18 4.83
CA LEU A 142 -9.64 -4.71 5.91
C LEU A 142 -8.48 -3.81 5.47
N HIS A 143 -8.08 -3.90 4.21
CA HIS A 143 -6.91 -3.20 3.68
C HIS A 143 -7.28 -1.87 3.01
N GLN A 144 -8.56 -1.59 2.83
CA GLN A 144 -9.08 -0.43 2.10
C GLN A 144 -9.09 0.88 2.91
N ALA A 145 -8.76 0.82 4.21
CA ALA A 145 -8.77 1.97 5.12
C ALA A 145 -8.03 3.23 4.59
N PRO A 146 -6.88 3.13 3.89
CA PRO A 146 -6.23 4.31 3.32
C PRO A 146 -7.08 5.04 2.27
N PHE A 147 -7.85 4.31 1.46
CA PHE A 147 -8.72 4.88 0.43
C PHE A 147 -9.99 5.47 1.05
N MET A 148 -10.56 4.81 2.06
CA MET A 148 -11.66 5.37 2.85
C MET A 148 -11.26 6.70 3.50
N LYS A 149 -10.07 6.77 4.11
CA LYS A 149 -9.52 8.03 4.66
C LYS A 149 -9.48 9.13 3.60
N ASN A 150 -8.91 8.81 2.44
CA ASN A 150 -8.78 9.76 1.33
C ASN A 150 -10.16 10.22 0.81
N ALA A 151 -11.13 9.31 0.71
CA ALA A 151 -12.51 9.66 0.35
C ALA A 151 -13.13 10.62 1.37
N ILE A 152 -13.02 10.36 2.67
CA ILE A 152 -13.58 11.22 3.73
C ILE A 152 -12.95 12.62 3.67
N ILE A 153 -11.63 12.72 3.44
CA ILE A 153 -10.96 14.01 3.22
C ILE A 153 -11.54 14.73 2.01
N MET A 154 -11.66 14.06 0.87
CA MET A 154 -12.22 14.67 -0.34
C MET A 154 -13.69 15.09 -0.16
N PHE A 155 -14.54 14.26 0.47
CA PHE A 155 -15.93 14.60 0.78
C PHE A 155 -16.06 15.83 1.67
N SER A 156 -15.11 16.04 2.59
CA SER A 156 -15.09 17.22 3.44
C SER A 156 -14.75 18.50 2.67
N LEU A 157 -14.07 18.40 1.52
CA LEU A 157 -13.55 19.52 0.73
C LEU A 157 -14.35 19.81 -0.55
N ILE A 158 -15.13 18.83 -1.04
CA ILE A 158 -15.92 18.93 -2.28
C ILE A 158 -17.41 18.90 -1.94
N GLY A 159 -18.08 20.02 -2.19
CA GLY A 159 -19.41 20.32 -1.63
C GLY A 159 -20.58 19.52 -2.21
N ASN A 160 -20.60 19.21 -3.50
CA ASN A 160 -21.74 18.55 -4.16
C ASN A 160 -21.42 17.14 -4.70
N VAL A 161 -20.28 16.55 -4.33
CA VAL A 161 -19.93 15.18 -4.77
C VAL A 161 -20.72 14.15 -3.97
N ASP A 162 -21.27 13.15 -4.67
CA ASP A 162 -22.04 12.04 -4.10
C ASP A 162 -21.16 10.79 -3.93
N TYR A 163 -20.28 10.53 -4.90
CA TYR A 163 -19.39 9.36 -4.91
C TYR A 163 -17.92 9.72 -5.12
N ILE A 164 -17.06 9.02 -4.39
CA ILE A 164 -15.62 9.06 -4.61
C ILE A 164 -15.14 7.65 -4.86
N ASN A 165 -14.53 7.45 -6.03
CA ASN A 165 -14.08 6.15 -6.49
C ASN A 165 -12.57 6.12 -6.65
N PHE A 166 -11.97 4.96 -6.39
CA PHE A 166 -10.58 4.67 -6.73
C PHE A 166 -10.54 3.43 -7.61
N ASN A 167 -9.96 3.56 -8.80
CA ASN A 167 -9.72 2.42 -9.68
C ASN A 167 -8.23 2.04 -9.59
N LEU A 168 -7.93 0.86 -9.05
CA LEU A 168 -6.59 0.31 -9.00
C LEU A 168 -6.39 -0.62 -10.18
N THR A 169 -5.44 -0.31 -11.06
CA THR A 169 -5.09 -1.15 -12.22
C THR A 169 -3.67 -1.67 -12.12
N ASP A 170 -3.47 -2.93 -12.51
CA ASP A 170 -2.15 -3.51 -12.75
C ASP A 170 -1.78 -3.56 -14.25
N GLY A 171 -2.53 -2.84 -15.07
CA GLY A 171 -2.43 -2.85 -16.53
C GLY A 171 -3.06 -4.07 -17.20
N LYS A 172 -3.61 -5.02 -16.42
CA LYS A 172 -4.34 -6.20 -16.92
C LYS A 172 -5.76 -6.25 -16.41
N ASN A 173 -5.96 -6.06 -15.10
CA ASN A 173 -7.28 -6.01 -14.49
C ASN A 173 -7.38 -4.86 -13.50
N ASP A 174 -8.61 -4.34 -13.44
CA ASP A 174 -8.99 -3.20 -12.64
C ASP A 174 -9.74 -3.67 -11.38
N TYR A 175 -9.55 -2.96 -10.29
CA TYR A 175 -10.32 -3.12 -9.06
C TYR A 175 -10.90 -1.79 -8.63
N PHE A 176 -12.24 -1.73 -8.56
CA PHE A 176 -12.98 -0.51 -8.35
C PHE A 176 -13.47 -0.42 -6.90
N LEU A 177 -13.02 0.62 -6.20
CA LEU A 177 -13.48 1.00 -4.88
C LEU A 177 -14.42 2.19 -5.01
N GLN A 178 -15.58 2.13 -4.34
CA GLN A 178 -16.55 3.21 -4.30
C GLN A 178 -16.89 3.54 -2.86
N TYR A 179 -16.91 4.84 -2.56
CA TYR A 179 -17.32 5.38 -1.26
C TYR A 179 -18.44 6.38 -1.47
N THR A 180 -19.42 6.34 -0.57
CA THR A 180 -20.55 7.28 -0.58
C THR A 180 -20.41 8.35 0.50
N LYS A 181 -21.05 9.49 0.28
CA LYS A 181 -21.10 10.55 1.28
C LYS A 181 -21.77 10.08 2.58
N ASP A 182 -22.83 9.29 2.47
CA ASP A 182 -23.59 8.77 3.62
C ASP A 182 -22.72 7.85 4.49
N GLU A 183 -21.90 6.99 3.89
CA GLU A 183 -20.93 6.15 4.61
C GLU A 183 -19.86 6.99 5.31
N ALA A 184 -19.37 8.04 4.65
CA ALA A 184 -18.40 8.96 5.25
C ALA A 184 -19.00 9.67 6.48
N ASP A 185 -20.24 10.13 6.38
CA ASP A 185 -20.94 10.81 7.47
C ASP A 185 -21.25 9.86 8.63
N ALA A 186 -21.71 8.65 8.32
CA ALA A 186 -21.92 7.60 9.32
C ALA A 186 -20.63 7.24 10.05
N THR A 187 -19.51 7.19 9.32
CA THR A 187 -18.18 6.91 9.87
C THR A 187 -17.70 8.02 10.80
N MET A 188 -17.95 9.28 10.44
CA MET A 188 -17.56 10.45 11.25
C MET A 188 -18.57 10.84 12.32
N GLY A 189 -19.77 10.24 12.31
CA GLY A 189 -20.88 10.54 13.21
C GLY A 189 -21.59 11.87 12.95
N LYS A 190 -21.27 12.56 11.84
CA LYS A 190 -21.88 13.82 11.40
C LYS A 190 -21.43 14.16 9.97
N ASP A 191 -22.00 15.22 9.38
CA ASP A 191 -21.60 15.70 8.05
C ASP A 191 -20.09 16.05 8.01
N VAL A 192 -19.34 15.31 7.18
CA VAL A 192 -17.88 15.49 7.06
C VAL A 192 -17.46 16.88 6.55
N ARG A 193 -18.34 17.62 5.86
CA ARG A 193 -18.08 18.98 5.38
C ARG A 193 -18.02 20.01 6.50
N GLU A 194 -18.54 19.67 7.67
CA GLU A 194 -18.41 20.51 8.86
C GLU A 194 -16.95 20.59 9.34
N PHE A 195 -16.13 19.55 9.10
CA PHE A 195 -14.74 19.55 9.56
C PHE A 195 -13.84 20.53 8.79
N SER A 196 -14.23 20.95 7.59
CA SER A 196 -13.45 21.85 6.73
C SER A 196 -13.87 23.32 6.83
N GLN A 197 -14.63 23.71 7.87
CA GLN A 197 -15.08 25.10 8.04
C GLN A 197 -13.99 26.00 8.64
N GLY A 198 -13.05 25.42 9.41
CA GLY A 198 -11.97 26.16 10.03
C GLY A 198 -10.65 25.40 10.01
N LYS A 199 -9.55 26.12 9.80
CA LYS A 199 -8.18 25.57 9.76
C LYS A 199 -7.85 24.63 10.92
N HIS A 200 -8.18 25.03 12.15
CA HIS A 200 -7.85 24.25 13.35
C HIS A 200 -8.72 22.98 13.49
N GLU A 201 -9.99 23.05 13.08
CA GLU A 201 -10.86 21.87 13.04
C GLU A 201 -10.40 20.91 11.96
N PHE A 202 -10.06 21.43 10.78
CA PHE A 202 -9.60 20.63 9.67
C PHE A 202 -8.26 19.94 9.97
N ALA A 203 -7.31 20.64 10.58
CA ALA A 203 -6.06 20.04 11.05
C ALA A 203 -6.27 18.90 12.05
N ARG A 204 -7.23 19.05 12.99
CA ARG A 204 -7.59 17.98 13.93
C ARG A 204 -8.27 16.82 13.20
N PHE A 205 -9.11 17.12 12.23
CA PHE A 205 -9.80 16.13 11.40
C PHE A 205 -8.81 15.29 10.58
N LEU A 206 -7.83 15.91 9.92
CA LEU A 206 -6.78 15.20 9.18
C LEU A 206 -6.03 14.22 10.09
N LYS A 207 -5.66 14.66 11.30
CA LYS A 207 -5.04 13.79 12.30
C LYS A 207 -5.96 12.66 12.78
N THR A 208 -7.25 12.95 12.96
CA THR A 208 -8.25 11.94 13.34
C THR A 208 -8.43 10.90 12.24
N GLY A 209 -8.32 11.30 10.96
CA GLY A 209 -8.34 10.40 9.81
C GLY A 209 -7.13 9.46 9.75
N GLU A 210 -5.96 9.89 10.23
CA GLU A 210 -4.78 9.02 10.40
C GLU A 210 -5.03 7.96 11.49
N ASP A 211 -5.54 8.39 12.64
CA ASP A 211 -5.89 7.50 13.76
C ASP A 211 -7.08 6.58 13.42
N MET A 212 -7.94 6.99 12.48
CA MET A 212 -9.13 6.24 12.04
C MET A 212 -8.77 4.96 11.32
N ALA A 213 -7.75 4.94 10.46
CA ALA A 213 -7.34 3.71 9.79
C ALA A 213 -6.93 2.64 10.82
N GLU A 214 -6.24 3.03 11.88
CA GLU A 214 -5.89 2.13 12.98
C GLU A 214 -7.09 1.71 13.83
N ASN A 215 -8.03 2.62 14.09
CA ASN A 215 -9.21 2.35 14.91
C ASN A 215 -10.29 1.56 14.15
N PHE A 216 -10.43 1.75 12.84
CA PHE A 216 -11.29 0.94 11.97
C PHE A 216 -10.83 -0.51 11.97
N ILE A 217 -9.53 -0.74 11.84
CA ILE A 217 -8.93 -2.07 11.96
C ILE A 217 -9.23 -2.66 13.35
N LYS A 218 -9.03 -1.90 14.44
CA LYS A 218 -9.33 -2.36 15.82
C LYS A 218 -10.81 -2.66 16.05
N ASP A 219 -11.72 -1.80 15.58
CA ASP A 219 -13.16 -1.95 15.77
C ASP A 219 -13.76 -3.03 14.86
N TYR A 220 -13.23 -3.20 13.64
CA TYR A 220 -13.53 -4.35 12.79
C TYR A 220 -13.14 -5.64 13.50
N TYR A 221 -11.90 -5.76 14.01
CA TYR A 221 -11.47 -6.97 14.75
C TYR A 221 -12.20 -7.18 16.08
N LYS A 222 -12.82 -6.14 16.63
CA LYS A 222 -13.66 -6.22 17.82
C LYS A 222 -15.08 -6.71 17.50
N LYS A 223 -15.62 -6.36 16.33
CA LYS A 223 -16.95 -6.79 15.85
C LYS A 223 -16.90 -8.14 15.12
N HIS A 224 -15.79 -8.43 14.46
CA HIS A 224 -15.52 -9.65 13.69
C HIS A 224 -14.32 -10.35 14.34
N PRO A 225 -14.55 -11.33 15.25
CA PRO A 225 -13.46 -11.98 15.96
C PRO A 225 -12.44 -12.55 14.97
N ILE A 226 -11.19 -12.08 15.14
CA ILE A 226 -10.03 -12.30 14.29
C ILE A 226 -10.00 -13.75 13.74
N SER A 227 -10.03 -13.88 12.42
CA SER A 227 -9.82 -15.16 11.73
C SER A 227 -8.47 -15.74 12.14
N PRO A 228 -8.31 -17.07 12.32
CA PRO A 228 -7.06 -17.63 12.83
C PRO A 228 -5.81 -17.22 12.03
N VAL A 229 -5.93 -16.89 10.74
CA VAL A 229 -4.80 -16.39 9.92
C VAL A 229 -4.38 -14.96 10.25
N ASP A 230 -5.31 -14.04 10.49
CA ASP A 230 -4.97 -12.68 10.94
C ASP A 230 -4.36 -12.70 12.35
N LYS A 231 -4.83 -13.65 13.18
CA LYS A 231 -4.25 -13.94 14.49
C LYS A 231 -2.82 -14.46 14.36
N ILE A 232 -2.54 -15.35 13.40
CA ILE A 232 -1.19 -15.83 13.11
C ILE A 232 -0.31 -14.66 12.64
N THR A 233 -0.77 -13.85 11.69
CA THR A 233 -0.01 -12.71 11.15
C THR A 233 0.30 -11.67 12.22
N GLU A 234 -0.66 -11.31 13.09
CA GLU A 234 -0.41 -10.42 14.23
C GLU A 234 0.44 -11.07 15.33
N LEU A 235 0.21 -12.34 15.68
CA LEU A 235 1.01 -13.04 16.69
C LEU A 235 2.46 -13.17 16.24
N TYR A 236 2.72 -13.36 14.94
CA TYR A 236 4.06 -13.31 14.38
C TYR A 236 4.62 -11.90 14.44
N LYS A 237 3.96 -10.87 13.86
CA LYS A 237 4.41 -9.46 13.92
C LYS A 237 4.73 -8.99 15.35
N ARG A 238 3.92 -9.41 16.33
CA ARG A 238 4.08 -9.06 17.75
C ARG A 238 5.17 -9.88 18.46
N ARG A 239 5.40 -11.13 18.04
CA ARG A 239 6.48 -12.00 18.56
C ARG A 239 7.83 -11.68 17.91
N THR A 240 7.86 -11.06 16.72
CA THR A 240 9.06 -10.76 15.93
C THR A 240 9.48 -9.28 15.98
N SER A 241 9.42 -8.62 17.15
CA SER A 241 10.24 -7.40 17.36
C SER A 241 11.75 -7.68 17.38
N VAL A 242 12.13 -8.95 17.22
CA VAL A 242 13.47 -9.46 16.96
C VAL A 242 13.28 -10.62 15.98
N VAL A 243 13.58 -10.44 14.68
CA VAL A 243 13.97 -11.46 13.66
C VAL A 243 13.60 -10.99 12.24
N ASP A 244 14.63 -11.03 11.38
CA ASP A 244 14.72 -11.12 9.91
C ASP A 244 13.54 -10.60 9.03
N PRO A 245 13.70 -9.43 8.38
CA PRO A 245 12.77 -8.89 7.39
C PRO A 245 12.42 -9.85 6.25
N HIS A 246 13.32 -10.77 5.88
CA HIS A 246 13.09 -11.72 4.80
C HIS A 246 11.97 -12.71 5.11
N LYS A 247 11.82 -13.12 6.37
CA LYS A 247 10.75 -14.06 6.77
C LYS A 247 9.36 -13.44 6.76
N ALA A 248 9.26 -12.14 7.01
CA ALA A 248 7.99 -11.42 6.93
C ALA A 248 7.51 -11.30 5.46
N ASP A 249 8.45 -11.02 4.56
CA ASP A 249 8.20 -10.95 3.11
C ASP A 249 7.81 -12.32 2.52
N GLU A 250 8.44 -13.41 2.99
CA GLU A 250 8.07 -14.78 2.62
C GLU A 250 6.62 -15.12 3.02
N LEU A 251 6.23 -14.83 4.28
CA LEU A 251 4.88 -15.12 4.75
C LEU A 251 3.82 -14.30 4.02
N GLU A 252 4.12 -13.04 3.69
CA GLU A 252 3.25 -12.20 2.89
C GLU A 252 3.04 -12.79 1.50
N GLN A 253 4.11 -13.23 0.83
CA GLN A 253 4.00 -13.89 -0.47
C GLN A 253 3.22 -15.21 -0.40
N ILE A 254 3.43 -16.03 0.63
CA ILE A 254 2.67 -17.28 0.85
C ILE A 254 1.17 -16.97 1.06
N THR A 255 0.87 -15.92 1.81
CA THR A 255 -0.51 -15.46 2.02
C THR A 255 -1.14 -15.00 0.70
N ASN A 256 -0.38 -14.32 -0.16
CA ASN A 256 -0.87 -13.92 -1.48
C ASN A 256 -1.19 -15.12 -2.38
N PHE A 257 -0.36 -16.17 -2.35
CA PHE A 257 -0.65 -17.42 -3.06
C PHE A 257 -1.93 -18.11 -2.54
N ALA A 258 -2.20 -18.05 -1.24
CA ALA A 258 -3.44 -18.56 -0.68
C ALA A 258 -4.66 -17.81 -1.25
N TRP A 259 -4.57 -16.47 -1.31
CA TRP A 259 -5.63 -15.64 -1.91
C TRP A 259 -5.79 -15.86 -3.41
N GLU A 260 -4.72 -16.15 -4.16
CA GLU A 260 -4.83 -16.53 -5.57
C GLU A 260 -5.69 -17.79 -5.76
N VAL A 261 -5.49 -18.80 -4.90
CA VAL A 261 -6.31 -20.03 -4.91
C VAL A 261 -7.75 -19.73 -4.52
N ILE A 262 -7.98 -18.95 -3.48
CA ILE A 262 -9.32 -18.58 -3.01
C ILE A 262 -10.08 -17.80 -4.09
N ASN A 263 -9.44 -16.83 -4.73
CA ASN A 263 -10.06 -16.03 -5.78
C ASN A 263 -10.42 -16.87 -7.02
N ARG A 264 -9.62 -17.89 -7.34
CA ARG A 264 -9.97 -18.85 -8.40
C ARG A 264 -11.22 -19.64 -8.02
N ASP A 265 -11.34 -20.06 -6.77
CA ASP A 265 -12.50 -20.81 -6.30
C ASP A 265 -13.75 -19.91 -6.24
N ILE A 266 -13.63 -18.65 -5.81
CA ILE A 266 -14.70 -17.64 -5.90
C ILE A 266 -15.17 -17.48 -7.34
N ALA A 267 -14.24 -17.27 -8.28
CA ALA A 267 -14.57 -17.12 -9.69
C ALA A 267 -15.34 -18.33 -10.25
N TYR A 268 -14.98 -19.54 -9.80
CA TYR A 268 -15.70 -20.76 -10.16
C TYR A 268 -17.14 -20.78 -9.64
N TYR A 269 -17.38 -20.36 -8.40
CA TYR A 269 -18.75 -20.24 -7.87
C TYR A 269 -19.58 -19.22 -8.65
N GLU A 270 -18.97 -18.08 -8.99
CA GLU A 270 -19.63 -16.97 -9.70
C GLU A 270 -19.76 -17.21 -11.22
N GLU A 271 -19.27 -18.34 -11.75
CA GLU A 271 -19.64 -18.79 -13.11
C GLU A 271 -21.16 -18.97 -13.24
N ASN A 272 -21.84 -19.31 -12.14
CA ASN A 272 -23.28 -19.17 -12.05
C ASN A 272 -23.64 -17.72 -11.69
N PRO A 273 -24.30 -16.95 -12.59
CA PRO A 273 -24.61 -15.55 -12.34
C PRO A 273 -25.61 -15.32 -11.20
N GLU A 274 -26.28 -16.37 -10.70
CA GLU A 274 -27.12 -16.30 -9.50
C GLU A 274 -26.33 -16.42 -8.20
N VAL A 275 -25.05 -16.80 -8.25
CA VAL A 275 -24.16 -16.93 -7.10
C VAL A 275 -23.22 -15.74 -7.06
N LYS A 276 -23.20 -15.06 -5.92
CA LYS A 276 -22.30 -13.95 -5.65
C LYS A 276 -21.65 -14.16 -4.29
N ILE A 277 -20.34 -14.12 -4.23
CA ILE A 277 -19.59 -14.21 -2.97
C ILE A 277 -19.39 -12.79 -2.44
N ILE A 278 -19.92 -12.53 -1.26
CA ILE A 278 -19.92 -11.19 -0.64
C ILE A 278 -18.84 -11.02 0.43
N ASP A 279 -18.29 -12.12 0.95
CA ASP A 279 -17.20 -12.08 1.92
C ASP A 279 -16.35 -13.36 1.82
N SER A 280 -15.09 -13.26 2.24
CA SER A 280 -14.15 -14.38 2.25
C SER A 280 -13.08 -14.20 3.33
N LYS A 281 -12.64 -15.30 3.93
CA LYS A 281 -11.60 -15.28 4.98
C LYS A 281 -10.78 -16.56 4.98
N ILE A 282 -9.47 -16.44 5.24
CA ILE A 282 -8.62 -17.61 5.49
C ILE A 282 -8.73 -18.00 6.96
N THR A 283 -9.16 -19.22 7.25
CA THR A 283 -9.27 -19.75 8.61
C THR A 283 -8.04 -20.52 9.06
N LYS A 284 -7.21 -21.02 8.14
CA LYS A 284 -5.94 -21.68 8.47
C LYS A 284 -4.95 -21.54 7.32
N LEU A 285 -3.70 -21.22 7.66
CA LEU A 285 -2.56 -21.27 6.75
C LEU A 285 -1.36 -21.75 7.56
N GLU A 286 -1.07 -23.05 7.51
CA GLU A 286 -0.11 -23.71 8.40
C GLU A 286 0.86 -24.59 7.61
N LEU A 287 2.16 -24.43 7.84
CA LEU A 287 3.18 -25.31 7.27
C LEU A 287 3.00 -26.72 7.84
N LEU A 288 2.78 -27.70 6.97
CA LEU A 288 2.67 -29.11 7.34
C LEU A 288 4.03 -29.81 7.28
N GLU A 289 4.72 -29.66 6.14
CA GLU A 289 5.96 -30.40 5.88
C GLU A 289 6.86 -29.61 4.92
N SER A 290 8.16 -29.79 5.10
CA SER A 290 9.21 -29.22 4.26
C SER A 290 10.09 -30.33 3.71
N PHE A 291 10.39 -30.28 2.42
CA PHE A 291 11.20 -31.24 1.71
C PHE A 291 12.43 -30.57 1.08
N ASP A 292 13.61 -30.88 1.61
CA ASP A 292 14.86 -30.27 1.14
C ASP A 292 15.53 -31.06 -0.01
N THR A 293 15.03 -32.26 -0.33
CA THR A 293 15.67 -33.21 -1.25
C THR A 293 14.87 -33.53 -2.51
N LEU A 294 13.66 -32.97 -2.65
CA LEU A 294 12.76 -33.27 -3.78
C LEU A 294 13.08 -32.48 -5.04
N ALA A 295 13.72 -31.32 -4.90
CA ALA A 295 14.09 -30.43 -6.00
C ALA A 295 15.38 -29.68 -5.66
N GLU A 296 15.89 -28.87 -6.60
CA GLU A 296 17.04 -27.98 -6.36
C GLU A 296 16.76 -26.94 -5.26
N MET A 297 15.49 -26.60 -5.06
CA MET A 297 15.02 -25.69 -4.01
C MET A 297 14.14 -26.44 -3.00
N PRO A 298 14.22 -26.08 -1.70
CA PRO A 298 13.30 -26.62 -0.69
C PRO A 298 11.84 -26.41 -1.07
N ILE A 299 11.03 -27.44 -0.85
CA ILE A 299 9.59 -27.43 -1.11
C ILE A 299 8.83 -27.46 0.21
N ASP A 300 7.97 -26.49 0.44
CA ASP A 300 7.06 -26.43 1.58
C ASP A 300 5.65 -26.78 1.17
N VAL A 301 4.95 -27.50 2.05
CA VAL A 301 3.52 -27.78 1.90
C VAL A 301 2.75 -27.11 3.02
N TYR A 302 1.81 -26.23 2.66
CA TYR A 302 0.93 -25.55 3.61
C TYR A 302 -0.49 -26.09 3.52
N ALA A 303 -1.13 -26.35 4.67
CA ALA A 303 -2.57 -26.53 4.76
C ALA A 303 -3.26 -25.17 4.58
N LEU A 304 -4.26 -25.13 3.71
CA LEU A 304 -5.10 -23.97 3.50
C LEU A 304 -6.55 -24.31 3.88
N GLU A 305 -7.11 -23.59 4.85
CA GLU A 305 -8.55 -23.62 5.16
C GLU A 305 -9.12 -22.20 5.02
N TYR A 306 -10.30 -22.07 4.42
CA TYR A 306 -10.93 -20.78 4.17
C TYR A 306 -12.46 -20.87 4.18
N ARG A 307 -13.12 -19.73 4.25
CA ARG A 307 -14.59 -19.63 4.24
C ARG A 307 -15.02 -18.60 3.21
N LEU A 308 -16.08 -18.91 2.48
CA LEU A 308 -16.73 -18.00 1.52
C LEU A 308 -18.18 -17.77 1.92
N LEU A 309 -18.62 -16.52 1.96
CA LEU A 309 -20.00 -16.16 2.26
C LEU A 309 -20.73 -15.81 0.96
N PRO A 310 -21.69 -16.63 0.51
CA PRO A 310 -22.55 -16.27 -0.60
C PRO A 310 -23.62 -15.25 -0.15
N GLU A 311 -24.04 -14.38 -1.07
CA GLU A 311 -25.17 -13.45 -0.87
C GLU A 311 -26.47 -14.21 -0.58
N ASP A 312 -26.68 -15.32 -1.29
CA ASP A 312 -27.81 -16.23 -1.11
C ASP A 312 -27.32 -17.68 -1.23
N LEU A 313 -27.24 -18.38 -0.09
CA LEU A 313 -26.81 -19.77 -0.03
C LEU A 313 -27.73 -20.70 -0.84
N SER A 314 -29.01 -20.37 -1.00
CA SER A 314 -29.96 -21.21 -1.75
C SER A 314 -29.66 -21.27 -3.25
N LYS A 315 -28.84 -20.34 -3.75
CA LYS A 315 -28.36 -20.28 -5.14
C LYS A 315 -27.11 -21.11 -5.37
N VAL A 316 -26.43 -21.50 -4.30
CA VAL A 316 -25.21 -22.30 -4.39
C VAL A 316 -25.57 -23.78 -4.55
N VAL A 317 -25.08 -24.39 -5.62
CA VAL A 317 -25.23 -25.84 -5.82
C VAL A 317 -24.17 -26.55 -4.98
N LEU A 318 -24.59 -27.12 -3.85
CA LEU A 318 -23.73 -27.97 -3.02
C LEU A 318 -23.67 -29.38 -3.63
N ALA A 319 -22.56 -29.72 -4.26
CA ALA A 319 -22.33 -31.04 -4.84
C ALA A 319 -20.99 -31.61 -4.37
N GLY A 320 -20.87 -32.94 -4.30
CA GLY A 320 -19.56 -33.59 -4.14
C GLY A 320 -18.74 -33.14 -2.93
N GLY A 321 -19.16 -33.51 -1.71
CA GLY A 321 -18.36 -33.31 -0.50
C GLY A 321 -18.16 -31.86 -0.05
N MET A 322 -18.81 -30.90 -0.71
CA MET A 322 -18.91 -29.51 -0.26
C MET A 322 -19.68 -29.42 1.05
N ASP A 323 -19.22 -28.53 1.92
CA ASP A 323 -19.75 -28.39 3.28
C ASP A 323 -19.97 -26.91 3.62
N VAL A 324 -20.90 -26.65 4.53
CA VAL A 324 -21.29 -25.31 4.97
C VAL A 324 -21.23 -25.28 6.50
N ASP A 325 -20.68 -24.21 7.07
CA ASP A 325 -20.71 -24.04 8.52
C ASP A 325 -22.08 -23.55 9.03
N GLU A 326 -22.20 -23.50 10.35
CA GLU A 326 -23.45 -23.13 11.04
C GLU A 326 -23.93 -21.72 10.71
N ASP A 327 -23.03 -20.85 10.26
CA ASP A 327 -23.28 -19.44 9.92
C ASP A 327 -23.57 -19.24 8.42
N GLY A 328 -23.65 -20.33 7.64
CA GLY A 328 -23.95 -20.28 6.20
C GLY A 328 -22.73 -20.04 5.31
N TRP A 329 -21.51 -20.14 5.84
CA TRP A 329 -20.31 -20.00 5.02
C TRP A 329 -19.93 -21.32 4.37
N LEU A 330 -19.62 -21.27 3.08
CA LEU A 330 -19.04 -22.38 2.35
C LEU A 330 -17.63 -22.66 2.87
N LYS A 331 -17.32 -23.94 3.10
CA LYS A 331 -15.99 -24.41 3.49
C LYS A 331 -15.16 -24.73 2.25
N GLU A 332 -13.83 -24.73 2.41
CA GLU A 332 -12.88 -25.11 1.35
C GLU A 332 -12.93 -26.61 0.98
N THR A 333 -13.59 -27.42 1.81
CA THR A 333 -13.64 -28.87 1.66
C THR A 333 -14.51 -29.28 0.49
N CYS A 334 -14.03 -30.22 -0.32
CA CYS A 334 -14.83 -30.92 -1.33
C CYS A 334 -14.61 -32.44 -1.22
N SER A 335 -15.11 -33.23 -2.18
CA SER A 335 -14.90 -34.68 -2.23
C SER A 335 -13.42 -35.08 -2.28
N MET A 336 -12.55 -34.19 -2.75
CA MET A 336 -11.10 -34.39 -2.76
C MET A 336 -10.45 -33.99 -1.43
N GLY A 337 -11.21 -33.56 -0.42
CA GLY A 337 -10.70 -33.11 0.87
C GLY A 337 -10.41 -31.60 0.90
N SER A 338 -9.37 -31.20 1.63
CA SER A 338 -8.94 -29.81 1.81
C SER A 338 -7.74 -29.48 0.91
N PRO A 339 -7.58 -28.23 0.47
CA PRO A 339 -6.48 -27.83 -0.39
C PRO A 339 -5.16 -27.70 0.39
N LEU A 340 -4.07 -28.08 -0.28
CA LEU A 340 -2.70 -27.94 0.19
C LEU A 340 -1.91 -27.11 -0.83
N LEU A 341 -1.22 -26.07 -0.38
CA LEU A 341 -0.35 -25.25 -1.23
C LEU A 341 1.05 -25.85 -1.25
N VAL A 342 1.59 -26.11 -2.46
CA VAL A 342 2.97 -26.58 -2.64
C VAL A 342 3.81 -25.42 -3.13
N ILE A 343 4.79 -25.02 -2.33
CA ILE A 343 5.56 -23.78 -2.52
C ILE A 343 7.04 -24.11 -2.57
N SER A 344 7.74 -23.61 -3.58
CA SER A 344 9.20 -23.64 -3.64
C SER A 344 9.77 -22.41 -2.98
N ARG A 345 10.77 -22.59 -2.09
CA ARG A 345 11.43 -21.52 -1.35
C ARG A 345 12.88 -21.35 -1.78
N ASN A 346 13.26 -20.10 -2.06
CA ASN A 346 14.64 -19.63 -2.07
C ASN A 346 14.75 -18.46 -1.09
N ASN A 347 15.95 -18.20 -0.56
CA ASN A 347 16.28 -17.13 0.40
C ASN A 347 15.88 -15.69 -0.04
N SER A 348 15.30 -15.51 -1.23
CA SER A 348 14.80 -14.24 -1.74
C SER A 348 13.61 -14.36 -2.71
N LYS A 349 13.06 -15.56 -2.93
CA LYS A 349 11.96 -15.78 -3.89
C LYS A 349 11.17 -17.02 -3.51
N VAL A 350 9.88 -16.85 -3.24
CA VAL A 350 8.94 -17.97 -3.13
C VAL A 350 8.12 -18.10 -4.41
N ARG A 351 7.71 -19.33 -4.74
CA ARG A 351 6.90 -19.63 -5.92
C ARG A 351 5.86 -20.68 -5.57
N LEU A 352 4.59 -20.40 -5.87
CA LEU A 352 3.55 -21.43 -5.90
C LEU A 352 3.81 -22.40 -7.05
N ILE A 353 4.04 -23.67 -6.72
CA ILE A 353 4.17 -24.77 -7.69
C ILE A 353 2.79 -25.28 -8.10
N GLY A 354 1.87 -25.38 -7.14
CA GLY A 354 0.50 -25.79 -7.41
C GLY A 354 -0.29 -26.10 -6.14
N THR A 355 -1.47 -26.68 -6.33
CA THR A 355 -2.38 -27.08 -5.25
C THR A 355 -2.56 -28.60 -5.30
N LEU A 356 -2.41 -29.26 -4.14
CA LEU A 356 -2.81 -30.65 -3.92
C LEU A 356 -4.10 -30.69 -3.09
N TRP A 357 -4.73 -31.86 -3.02
CA TRP A 357 -5.92 -32.09 -2.20
C TRP A 357 -5.67 -33.26 -1.26
N THR A 358 -6.09 -33.16 0.01
CA THR A 358 -5.78 -34.19 1.02
C THR A 358 -6.29 -35.58 0.66
N GLY A 359 -7.44 -35.69 -0.02
CA GLY A 359 -7.96 -36.95 -0.56
C GLY A 359 -7.06 -37.54 -1.65
N GLY A 360 -6.60 -36.71 -2.59
CA GLY A 360 -5.63 -37.13 -3.62
C GLY A 360 -4.30 -37.58 -3.03
N VAL A 361 -3.83 -36.93 -1.96
CA VAL A 361 -2.62 -37.32 -1.24
C VAL A 361 -2.73 -38.72 -0.63
N VAL A 362 -3.89 -39.06 -0.07
CA VAL A 362 -4.14 -40.41 0.47
C VAL A 362 -4.17 -41.45 -0.64
N GLU A 363 -4.81 -41.14 -1.77
CA GLU A 363 -4.91 -42.03 -2.93
C GLU A 363 -3.55 -42.29 -3.60
N GLU A 364 -2.70 -41.26 -3.72
CA GLU A 364 -1.37 -41.36 -4.34
C GLU A 364 -0.30 -41.97 -3.41
N GLY A 365 -0.66 -42.34 -2.17
CA GLY A 365 0.22 -43.07 -1.26
C GLY A 365 1.07 -42.20 -0.34
N GLY A 366 0.72 -40.93 -0.17
CA GLY A 366 1.33 -40.02 0.81
C GLY A 366 1.88 -38.73 0.22
N LEU A 367 2.18 -37.77 1.10
CA LEU A 367 2.45 -36.39 0.73
C LEU A 367 3.69 -36.24 -0.17
N GLU A 368 4.78 -36.93 0.16
CA GLU A 368 6.01 -36.89 -0.63
C GLU A 368 5.79 -37.36 -2.08
N VAL A 369 5.01 -38.43 -2.27
CA VAL A 369 4.71 -39.00 -3.60
C VAL A 369 3.90 -38.02 -4.45
N SER A 370 2.86 -37.41 -3.85
CA SER A 370 2.05 -36.40 -4.51
C SER A 370 2.83 -35.14 -4.88
N VAL A 371 3.73 -34.70 -4.00
CA VAL A 371 4.60 -33.54 -4.29
C VAL A 371 5.55 -33.87 -5.45
N ARG A 372 6.17 -35.06 -5.48
CA ARG A 372 7.00 -35.50 -6.61
C ARG A 372 6.22 -35.52 -7.92
N ALA A 373 5.03 -36.13 -7.93
CA ALA A 373 4.17 -36.18 -9.11
C ALA A 373 3.76 -34.77 -9.59
N LEU A 374 3.46 -33.85 -8.67
CA LEU A 374 3.16 -32.46 -9.01
C LEU A 374 4.37 -31.72 -9.61
N LEU A 375 5.57 -31.95 -9.07
CA LEU A 375 6.80 -31.35 -9.60
C LEU A 375 7.08 -31.82 -11.03
N GLU A 376 6.94 -33.13 -11.30
CA GLU A 376 7.11 -33.70 -12.64
C GLU A 376 6.13 -33.14 -13.67
N ARG A 377 4.87 -32.86 -13.26
CA ARG A 377 3.85 -32.26 -14.15
C ARG A 377 4.13 -30.79 -14.48
N ASN A 378 4.95 -30.09 -13.68
CA ASN A 378 5.22 -28.66 -13.80
C ASN A 378 6.65 -28.33 -14.27
N GLN A 379 7.43 -29.35 -14.66
CA GLN A 379 8.67 -29.22 -15.43
C GLN A 379 8.36 -29.13 -16.93
#